data_AF-A0AAV9DF56-F1
#
_entry.id   AF-A0AAV9DF56-F1
#
_cell.length_a   1.000
_cell.length_b   1.000
_cell.length_c   1.000
_cell.angle_alpha   90.00
_cell.angle_beta   90.00
_cell.angle_gamma   90.00
#
_symmetry.space_group_name_H-M   'P 1'
#
loop_
_entity.id
_entity.type
_entity.pdbx_description
1 polymer ?
#
loop_
_entity_poly.entity_id
_entity_poly.type
_entity_poly.pdbx_seq_one_letter_code
_entity_poly.pdbx_strand_id
1 'polypeptide(L)' 'MNADNQHLAVPEAIDLLDKLLRYDHQERPTAKEAMAHPYFNPVKRAESSKSRAQ' A
#
# COMPACT_ATOMS: atom_id res chain seq x y z
N MET A 1 -2.83 18.76 -2.38
CA MET A 1 -3.89 17.74 -2.30
C MET A 1 -5.19 18.40 -2.71
N ASN A 2 -5.96 17.80 -3.63
CA ASN A 2 -7.28 18.33 -4.02
C ASN A 2 -8.38 17.52 -3.30
N ALA A 3 -9.60 18.04 -3.23
CA ALA A 3 -10.70 17.38 -2.51
C ALA A 3 -10.94 15.94 -3.02
N ASP A 4 -10.75 15.73 -4.32
CA ASP A 4 -10.96 14.43 -4.98
C ASP A 4 -9.98 13.36 -4.51
N ASN A 5 -8.75 13.71 -4.12
CA ASN A 5 -7.71 12.74 -3.73
C ASN A 5 -7.40 12.68 -2.24
N GLN A 6 -8.06 13.49 -1.41
CA GLN A 6 -7.81 13.52 0.04
C GLN A 6 -7.99 12.14 0.70
N HIS A 7 -8.96 11.36 0.26
CA HIS A 7 -9.21 10.02 0.80
C HIS A 7 -8.16 8.98 0.39
N LEU A 8 -7.37 9.25 -0.66
CA LEU A 8 -6.28 8.39 -1.14
C LEU A 8 -4.93 8.82 -0.60
N ALA A 9 -4.77 10.11 -0.31
CA ALA A 9 -3.53 10.71 0.19
C ALA A 9 -3.36 10.52 1.71
N VAL A 10 -3.67 9.32 2.22
CA VAL A 10 -3.44 8.95 3.61
C VAL A 10 -1.94 8.78 3.90
N PRO A 11 -1.47 8.98 5.15
CA PRO A 11 -0.05 8.89 5.49
C PRO A 11 0.62 7.59 5.00
N GLU A 12 -0.08 6.47 5.09
CA GLU A 12 0.41 5.15 4.68
C GLU A 12 0.55 5.03 3.15
N ALA A 13 -0.27 5.75 2.38
CA ALA A 13 -0.14 5.78 0.92
C ALA A 13 1.09 6.57 0.50
N ILE A 14 1.33 7.70 1.17
CA ILE A 14 2.49 8.55 0.91
C ILE A 14 3.78 7.83 1.31
N ASP A 15 3.81 7.14 2.45
CA ASP A 15 4.95 6.32 2.89
C ASP A 15 5.26 5.17 1.92
N LEU A 16 4.22 4.51 1.38
CA LEU A 16 4.40 3.50 0.34
C LEU A 16 5.04 4.10 -0.93
N LEU A 17 4.57 5.27 -1.37
CA LEU A 17 5.12 5.95 -2.54
C LEU A 17 6.57 6.40 -2.31
N ASP A 18 6.92 6.90 -1.14
CA ASP A 18 8.30 7.29 -0.79
C ASP A 18 9.28 6.09 -0.89
N LYS A 19 8.84 4.90 -0.48
CA LYS A 19 9.64 3.67 -0.58
C LYS A 19 9.74 3.15 -2.02
N LEU A 20 8.69 3.28 -2.83
CA LEU A 20 8.68 2.81 -4.21
C LEU A 20 9.44 3.75 -5.16
N LEU A 21 9.32 5.05 -4.96
CA LEU A 21 9.91 6.09 -5.80
C LEU A 21 11.32 6.47 -5.36
N ARG A 22 12.07 5.51 -4.80
CA ARG A 22 13.49 5.66 -4.53
C ARG A 22 14.28 5.71 -5.84
N TYR A 23 15.17 6.70 -5.92
CA TYR A 23 16.06 6.89 -7.05
C TYR A 23 17.06 5.74 -7.16
N ASP A 24 17.67 5.36 -6.03
CA ASP A 24 18.47 4.15 -5.94
C ASP A 24 17.56 2.92 -5.93
N HIS A 25 17.79 2.02 -6.89
CA HIS A 25 17.01 0.80 -7.03
C HIS A 25 17.35 -0.26 -5.97
N GLN A 26 18.51 -0.17 -5.31
CA GLN A 26 18.88 -1.06 -4.21
C GLN A 26 18.04 -0.77 -2.95
N GLU A 27 17.59 0.46 -2.77
CA GLU A 27 16.69 0.85 -1.67
C GLU A 27 15.21 0.57 -1.97
N ARG A 28 14.87 0.28 -3.23
CA ARG A 28 13.49 0.02 -3.65
C ARG A 28 13.07 -1.37 -3.16
N PRO A 29 11.92 -1.48 -2.45
CA PRO A 29 11.42 -2.78 -2.05
C PRO A 29 10.98 -3.59 -3.28
N THR A 30 11.16 -4.90 -3.20
CA THR A 30 10.57 -5.83 -4.16
C THR A 30 9.04 -5.78 -4.10
N ALA A 31 8.37 -6.25 -5.16
CA ALA A 31 6.91 -6.32 -5.17
C ALA A 31 6.34 -7.09 -3.96
N LYS A 32 7.00 -8.19 -3.58
CA LYS A 32 6.62 -9.01 -2.42
C LYS A 32 6.68 -8.22 -1.12
N GLU A 33 7.72 -7.41 -0.93
CA GLU A 33 7.88 -6.56 0.25
C GLU A 33 6.89 -5.39 0.24
N ALA A 34 6.66 -4.76 -0.91
CA ALA A 34 5.68 -3.68 -1.05
C ALA A 34 4.25 -4.15 -0.75
N MET A 35 3.88 -5.37 -1.17
CA MET A 35 2.59 -5.97 -0.84
C MET A 35 2.43 -6.24 0.66
N ALA A 36 3.52 -6.34 1.43
CA ALA A 36 3.46 -6.48 2.88
C ALA A 36 3.08 -5.16 3.59
N HIS A 37 3.13 -4.01 2.90
CA HIS A 37 2.89 -2.69 3.47
C HIS A 37 1.50 -2.53 4.15
N PRO A 38 1.40 -1.76 5.26
CA PRO A 38 0.14 -1.49 5.95
C PRO A 38 -0.96 -0.87 5.09
N TYR A 39 -0.59 -0.12 4.06
CA TYR A 39 -1.53 0.45 3.08
C TYR A 39 -2.49 -0.61 2.49
N PHE A 40 -2.02 -1.85 2.33
CA PHE A 40 -2.84 -2.96 1.81
C PHE A 40 -3.64 -3.72 2.88
N ASN A 41 -3.56 -3.35 4.15
CA ASN A 41 -4.28 -4.05 5.23
C ASN A 41 -5.80 -4.13 5.02
N PRO A 42 -6.51 -3.08 4.56
CA PRO A 42 -7.95 -3.18 4.29
C PRO A 42 -8.27 -4.25 3.24
N VAL A 43 -7.45 -4.34 2.19
CA VAL A 43 -7.60 -5.36 1.13
C VAL A 43 -7.32 -6.76 1.68
N LYS A 44 -6.22 -6.94 2.42
CA LYS A 44 -5.88 -8.25 3.04
C LYS A 44 -6.97 -8.76 3.97
N ARG A 45 -7.56 -7.87 4.77
CA ARG A 45 -8.69 -8.19 5.66
C ARG A 45 -9.91 -8.62 4.84
N ALA A 46 -10.27 -7.85 3.82
CA ALA A 46 -11.40 -8.18 2.95
C ALA A 46 -11.22 -9.54 2.24
N GLU A 47 -10.03 -9.82 1.70
CA GLU A 47 -9.71 -11.09 1.05
C GLU A 47 -9.77 -12.27 2.04
N SER A 48 -9.23 -12.09 3.25
CA SER A 48 -9.29 -13.10 4.32
C SER A 48 -10.73 -13.38 4.79
N SER A 49 -11.59 -12.36 4.76
CA SER A 49 -13.02 -12.53 5.05
C SER A 49 -13.75 -13.28 3.94
N LYS A 50 -13.42 -13.05 2.66
CA LYS A 50 -14.00 -13.75 1.51
C LYS A 50 -13.62 -15.23 1.50
N SER A 51 -12.34 -15.56 1.74
CA SER A 51 -11.88 -16.96 1.73
C SER A 51 -12.51 -17.82 2.82
N ARG A 52 -12.97 -17.21 3.92
CA ARG A 52 -13.65 -17.90 5.03
C ARG A 52 -15.15 -18.13 4.79
N ALA A 53 -15.74 -17.42 3.82
CA ALA A 53 -17.13 -17.55 3.44
C ALA A 53 -17.35 -18.54 2.27
N GLN A 54 -16.29 -19.18 1.79
CA GLN A 54 -16.28 -20.09 0.64
C GLN A 54 -16.00 -21.54 1.06
#